data_AF-A0A1F4NR97-F1
#
_entry.id   AF-A0A1F4NR97-F1
#
_cell.length_a   1.000
_cell.length_b   1.000
_cell.length_c   1.000
_cell.angle_alpha   90.00
_cell.angle_beta   90.00
_cell.angle_gamma   90.00
#
_symmetry.space_group_name_H-M   'P 1'
#
loop_
_entity.id
_entity.type
_entity.pdbx_description
1 polymer ?
#
loop_
_entity_poly.entity_id
_entity_poly.type
_entity_poly.pdbx_seq_one_letter_code
_entity_poly.pdbx_strand_id
1 'polypeptide(L)'
;MGKPVIYLYPTTTQAVSVNVKPTSGISYSEPVISSVGWQVTASPDGTLVDRAGKVWPYLFWEGFATNFVTPKEGFVVAKNEVSKFFDLQLTQLGLNQKEIADFKEFWVPRMQTKPYYFVTFIPQNIFNSYAPLTVTPVPDTIIRVFFDYKGLDKPVIVSIQVLPATPSRTGFTVVEWGGRIYR
;
A
#
# COMPACT_ATOMS: atom_id res chain seq x y z
N MET A 1 1.92 9.67 6.00
CA MET A 1 1.61 8.45 5.24
C MET A 1 0.29 8.68 4.57
N GLY A 2 0.23 8.55 3.24
CA GLY A 2 -0.97 8.86 2.48
C GLY A 2 -1.50 7.65 1.74
N LYS A 3 -2.81 7.45 1.84
CA LYS A 3 -3.56 6.36 1.22
C LYS A 3 -2.97 4.95 1.34
N PRO A 4 -2.63 4.46 2.54
CA PRO A 4 -2.76 3.04 2.83
C PRO A 4 -4.18 2.52 2.57
N VAL A 5 -4.30 1.60 1.61
CA VAL A 5 -5.52 0.85 1.29
C VAL A 5 -5.25 -0.64 1.56
N ILE A 6 -6.15 -1.30 2.29
CA ILE A 6 -6.05 -2.71 2.69
C ILE A 6 -7.18 -3.52 2.05
N TYR A 7 -6.81 -4.53 1.27
CA TYR A 7 -7.70 -5.54 0.69
C TYR A 7 -7.58 -6.85 1.47
N LEU A 8 -8.71 -7.55 1.63
CA LEU A 8 -8.79 -8.83 2.33
C LEU A 8 -9.38 -9.88 1.39
N TYR A 9 -8.63 -10.94 1.10
CA TYR A 9 -9.05 -12.03 0.21
C TYR A 9 -8.99 -13.36 0.95
N PRO A 10 -9.95 -13.67 1.84
CA PRO A 10 -10.04 -14.97 2.48
C PRO A 10 -10.45 -16.05 1.47
N THR A 11 -10.23 -17.32 1.80
CA THR A 11 -10.64 -18.45 0.93
C THR A 11 -12.15 -18.71 0.99
N THR A 12 -12.81 -18.29 2.07
CA THR A 12 -14.26 -18.33 2.26
C THR A 12 -14.71 -17.06 2.96
N THR A 13 -15.97 -16.69 2.82
CA THR A 13 -16.50 -15.51 3.50
C THR A 13 -16.41 -15.71 5.02
N GLN A 14 -15.72 -14.80 5.71
CA GLN A 14 -15.43 -14.93 7.13
C GLN A 14 -15.34 -13.58 7.84
N ALA A 15 -15.47 -13.60 9.17
CA ALA A 15 -15.19 -12.43 10.00
C ALA A 15 -13.68 -12.17 10.08
N VAL A 16 -13.28 -10.92 9.90
CA VAL A 16 -11.88 -10.47 9.98
C VAL A 16 -11.78 -9.23 10.85
N SER A 17 -10.83 -9.25 11.77
CA SER A 17 -10.40 -8.09 12.55
C SER A 17 -9.09 -7.56 11.98
N VAL A 18 -9.01 -6.25 11.75
CA VAL A 18 -7.82 -5.57 11.22
C VAL A 18 -7.48 -4.38 12.10
N ASN A 19 -6.22 -4.26 12.51
CA ASN A 19 -5.74 -3.15 13.31
C ASN A 19 -4.42 -2.61 12.74
N VAL A 20 -4.31 -1.28 12.64
CA VAL A 20 -3.07 -0.59 12.27
C VAL A 20 -2.69 0.37 13.38
N LYS A 21 -1.39 0.44 13.71
CA LYS A 21 -0.86 1.27 14.79
C LYS A 21 0.29 2.16 14.34
N PRO A 22 0.07 3.10 13.40
CA PRO A 22 1.13 4.01 12.97
C PRO A 22 1.74 4.77 14.16
N THR A 23 3.06 4.95 14.16
CA THR A 23 3.82 5.52 15.29
C THR A 23 3.42 6.95 15.66
N SER A 24 2.77 7.69 14.75
CA SER A 24 2.25 9.03 15.02
C SER A 24 0.73 9.12 14.85
N GLY A 25 0.02 8.00 15.02
CA GLY A 25 -1.43 7.95 15.03
C GLY A 25 -2.10 8.00 13.65
N ILE A 26 -3.40 7.77 13.66
CA ILE A 26 -4.29 7.76 12.49
C ILE A 26 -4.99 9.13 12.44
N SER A 27 -4.88 9.82 11.32
CA SER A 27 -5.56 11.11 11.10
C SER A 27 -6.93 10.94 10.44
N TYR A 28 -7.10 9.89 9.65
CA TYR A 28 -8.34 9.59 8.95
C TYR A 28 -8.42 8.09 8.69
N SER A 29 -9.65 7.56 8.63
CA SER A 29 -9.91 6.17 8.23
C SER A 29 -11.29 6.04 7.66
N GLU A 30 -11.44 5.17 6.67
CA GLU A 30 -12.73 4.79 6.11
C GLU A 30 -12.76 3.27 5.82
N PRO A 31 -13.68 2.49 6.41
CA PRO A 31 -14.62 2.86 7.48
C PRO A 31 -13.91 3.49 8.69
N VAL A 32 -14.64 4.15 9.58
CA VAL A 32 -14.04 4.71 10.79
C VAL A 32 -13.47 3.58 11.65
N ILE A 33 -12.16 3.62 11.93
CA ILE A 33 -11.49 2.63 12.77
C ILE A 33 -11.87 2.84 14.25
N SER A 34 -12.15 1.76 14.96
CA SER A 34 -12.44 1.80 16.40
C SER A 34 -11.17 1.58 17.24
N SER A 35 -11.27 1.72 18.57
CA SER A 35 -10.15 1.42 19.49
C SER A 35 -9.65 -0.04 19.41
N VAL A 36 -10.49 -0.97 18.95
CA VAL A 36 -10.13 -2.38 18.73
C VAL A 36 -9.78 -2.68 17.26
N GLY A 37 -9.81 -1.70 16.37
CA GLY A 37 -9.58 -1.85 14.93
C GLY A 37 -10.88 -1.92 14.12
N TRP A 38 -10.78 -2.31 12.86
CA TRP A 38 -11.93 -2.66 12.03
C TRP A 38 -12.37 -4.09 12.28
N GLN A 39 -13.67 -4.31 12.16
CA GLN A 39 -14.29 -5.63 12.20
C GLN A 39 -15.26 -5.72 11.05
N VAL A 40 -14.96 -6.60 10.10
CA VAL A 40 -15.71 -6.75 8.84
C VAL A 40 -15.93 -8.23 8.54
N THR A 41 -16.96 -8.52 7.76
CA THR A 41 -17.07 -9.78 7.03
C THR A 41 -16.40 -9.59 5.67
N ALA A 42 -15.32 -10.32 5.41
CA ALA A 42 -14.60 -10.28 4.15
C ALA A 42 -14.99 -11.47 3.28
N SER A 43 -15.19 -11.23 1.98
CA SER A 43 -15.50 -12.26 0.98
C SER A 43 -14.31 -12.51 0.05
N PRO A 44 -14.21 -13.69 -0.58
CA PRO A 44 -13.06 -14.05 -1.44
C PRO A 44 -12.82 -13.10 -2.62
N ASP A 45 -13.85 -12.38 -3.07
CA ASP A 45 -13.77 -11.37 -4.13
C ASP A 45 -13.19 -10.02 -3.67
N GLY A 46 -12.88 -9.87 -2.38
CA GLY A 46 -12.39 -8.63 -1.77
C GLY A 46 -13.49 -7.74 -1.20
N THR A 47 -14.77 -8.11 -1.35
CA THR A 47 -15.89 -7.34 -0.81
C THR A 47 -15.89 -7.41 0.72
N LEU A 48 -15.98 -6.25 1.37
CA LEU A 48 -16.05 -6.14 2.82
C LEU A 48 -17.44 -5.63 3.24
N VAL A 49 -17.99 -6.20 4.31
CA VAL A 49 -19.24 -5.73 4.91
C VAL A 49 -18.98 -5.39 6.37
N ASP A 50 -19.28 -4.17 6.78
CA ASP A 50 -19.16 -3.77 8.19
C ASP A 50 -20.35 -4.27 9.03
N ARG A 51 -20.30 -4.06 10.34
CA ARG A 51 -21.36 -4.48 11.27
C ARG A 51 -22.71 -3.80 11.02
N ALA A 52 -22.73 -2.65 10.34
CA ALA A 52 -23.95 -1.94 9.97
C ALA A 52 -24.51 -2.43 8.62
N GLY A 53 -23.87 -3.41 7.97
CA GLY A 53 -24.28 -3.94 6.67
C GLY A 53 -23.81 -3.09 5.49
N LYS A 54 -22.97 -2.07 5.71
CA LYS A 54 -22.43 -1.25 4.62
C LYS A 54 -21.30 -1.99 3.91
N VAL A 55 -21.33 -1.93 2.59
CA VAL A 55 -20.34 -2.56 1.71
C VAL A 55 -19.17 -1.61 1.45
N TRP A 56 -17.96 -2.16 1.52
CA TRP A 56 -16.70 -1.44 1.32
C TRP A 56 -15.79 -2.22 0.37
N PRO A 57 -15.14 -1.56 -0.60
CA PRO A 57 -14.21 -2.22 -1.51
C PRO A 57 -12.84 -2.52 -0.88
N TYR A 58 -12.52 -1.86 0.23
CA TYR A 58 -11.27 -1.96 0.98
C TYR A 58 -11.39 -1.21 2.32
N LEU A 59 -10.42 -1.40 3.21
CA LEU A 59 -10.20 -0.52 4.37
C LEU A 59 -9.17 0.55 4.00
N PHE A 60 -9.35 1.78 4.46
CA PHE A 60 -8.46 2.90 4.16
C PHE A 60 -8.07 3.63 5.44
N TRP A 61 -6.82 4.05 5.52
CA TRP A 61 -6.36 4.95 6.58
C TRP A 61 -5.32 5.96 6.09
N GLU A 62 -5.24 7.09 6.77
CA GLU A 62 -4.14 8.04 6.71
C GLU A 62 -3.53 8.20 8.10
N GLY A 63 -2.23 8.43 8.16
CA GLY A 63 -1.56 8.67 9.42
C GLY A 63 -0.24 9.37 9.23
N PHE A 64 0.41 9.71 10.33
CA PHE A 64 1.71 10.37 10.30
C PHE A 64 2.80 9.35 10.63
N ALA A 65 3.98 9.56 10.05
CA ALA A 65 5.20 8.90 10.47
C ALA A 65 6.29 9.97 10.51
N THR A 66 6.91 10.15 11.68
CA THR A 66 8.10 10.97 11.85
C THR A 66 9.35 10.13 11.60
N ASN A 67 10.45 10.79 11.21
CA ASN A 67 11.76 10.14 11.00
C ASN A 67 11.74 8.98 10.00
N PHE A 68 10.88 9.08 8.98
CA PHE A 68 10.79 8.08 7.93
C PHE A 68 12.05 8.10 7.08
N VAL A 69 12.86 7.04 7.16
CA VAL A 69 14.09 6.92 6.39
C VAL A 69 13.76 6.42 5.00
N THR A 70 13.93 7.30 4.02
CA THR A 70 13.76 6.96 2.60
C THR A 70 15.05 6.30 2.08
N PRO A 71 14.97 5.11 1.45
CA PRO A 71 16.12 4.50 0.80
C PRO A 71 16.72 5.42 -0.27
N LYS A 72 18.05 5.35 -0.43
CA LYS A 72 18.77 6.10 -1.47
C LYS A 72 18.81 5.36 -2.81
N GLU A 73 18.62 4.06 -2.77
CA GLU A 73 18.42 3.23 -3.96
C GLU A 73 17.00 3.37 -4.49
N GLY A 74 16.83 3.20 -5.80
CA GLY A 74 15.52 3.32 -6.43
C GLY A 74 15.64 3.36 -7.94
N PHE A 75 14.71 4.08 -8.54
CA PHE A 75 14.54 4.15 -9.98
C PHE A 75 14.35 5.60 -10.38
N VAL A 76 14.93 6.00 -11.52
CA VAL A 76 14.64 7.30 -12.14
C VAL A 76 13.80 7.04 -13.38
N VAL A 77 12.59 7.57 -13.36
CA VAL A 77 11.54 7.27 -14.34
C VAL A 77 11.12 8.57 -15.03
N ALA A 78 11.07 8.57 -16.35
CA ALA A 78 10.53 9.70 -17.11
C ALA A 78 9.02 9.80 -16.88
N LYS A 79 8.47 11.02 -16.86
CA LYS A 79 7.05 11.29 -16.59
C LYS A 79 6.09 10.42 -17.40
N ASN A 80 6.37 10.23 -18.70
CA ASN A 80 5.55 9.44 -19.62
C ASN A 80 5.64 7.92 -19.38
N GLU A 81 6.67 7.44 -18.66
CA GLU A 81 6.87 6.03 -18.35
C GLU A 81 6.36 5.64 -16.96
N VAL A 82 5.94 6.60 -16.13
CA VAL A 82 5.52 6.36 -14.73
C VAL A 82 4.43 5.29 -14.61
N SER A 83 3.41 5.32 -15.48
CA SER A 83 2.34 4.32 -15.44
C SER A 83 2.88 2.91 -15.70
N LYS A 84 3.65 2.74 -16.79
CA LYS A 84 4.22 1.45 -17.19
C LYS A 84 5.23 0.94 -16.16
N PHE A 85 5.99 1.86 -15.55
CA PHE A 85 6.88 1.53 -14.45
C PHE A 85 6.11 0.89 -13.30
N PHE A 86 5.00 1.49 -12.85
CA PHE A 86 4.18 0.91 -11.79
C PHE A 86 3.53 -0.40 -12.18
N ASP A 87 3.11 -0.57 -13.44
CA ASP A 87 2.61 -1.86 -13.93
C ASP A 87 3.64 -2.98 -13.70
N LEU A 88 4.91 -2.74 -14.03
CA LEU A 88 5.98 -3.72 -13.88
C LEU A 88 6.36 -3.95 -12.40
N GLN A 89 6.66 -2.88 -11.66
CA GLN A 89 7.18 -3.01 -10.30
C GLN A 89 6.13 -3.53 -9.33
N LEU A 90 4.87 -3.09 -9.45
CA LEU A 90 3.82 -3.54 -8.54
C LEU A 90 3.41 -4.99 -8.82
N THR A 91 3.46 -5.44 -10.08
CA THR A 91 3.31 -6.86 -10.42
C THR A 91 4.42 -7.69 -9.77
N GLN A 92 5.68 -7.23 -9.87
CA GLN A 92 6.81 -7.90 -9.20
C GLN A 92 6.60 -7.95 -7.68
N LEU A 93 6.06 -6.89 -7.07
CA LEU A 93 5.77 -6.84 -5.64
C LEU A 93 4.50 -7.60 -5.24
N GLY A 94 3.80 -8.23 -6.18
CA GLY A 94 2.70 -9.16 -5.93
C GLY A 94 1.31 -8.53 -5.93
N LEU A 95 1.15 -7.28 -6.39
CA LEU A 95 -0.18 -6.69 -6.60
C LEU A 95 -0.86 -7.29 -7.85
N ASN A 96 -2.19 -7.40 -7.80
CA ASN A 96 -2.99 -7.81 -8.95
C ASN A 96 -3.44 -6.61 -9.80
N GLN A 97 -4.08 -6.87 -10.94
CA GLN A 97 -4.49 -5.82 -11.88
C GLN A 97 -5.44 -4.78 -11.26
N LYS A 98 -6.38 -5.20 -10.41
CA LYS A 98 -7.32 -4.29 -9.73
C LYS A 98 -6.58 -3.35 -8.78
N GLU A 99 -5.72 -3.90 -7.92
CA GLU A 99 -4.97 -3.12 -6.94
C GLU A 99 -3.99 -2.17 -7.62
N ILE A 100 -3.36 -2.60 -8.73
CA ILE A 100 -2.48 -1.74 -9.55
C ILE A 100 -3.28 -0.59 -10.18
N ALA A 101 -4.48 -0.86 -10.69
CA ALA A 101 -5.34 0.17 -11.23
C ALA A 101 -5.72 1.21 -10.16
N ASP A 102 -6.20 0.76 -9.00
CA ASP A 102 -6.58 1.60 -7.87
C ASP A 102 -5.38 2.42 -7.33
N PHE A 103 -4.18 1.82 -7.29
CA PHE A 103 -2.93 2.49 -6.94
C PHE A 103 -2.59 3.60 -7.94
N LYS A 104 -2.60 3.28 -9.24
CA LYS A 104 -2.21 4.22 -10.30
C LYS A 104 -3.19 5.38 -10.42
N GLU A 105 -4.48 5.11 -10.29
CA GLU A 105 -5.54 6.14 -10.30
C GLU A 105 -5.22 7.25 -9.29
N PHE A 106 -4.70 6.88 -8.11
CA PHE A 106 -4.31 7.86 -7.11
C PHE A 106 -2.93 8.47 -7.34
N TRP A 107 -1.90 7.66 -7.60
CA TRP A 107 -0.51 8.12 -7.55
C TRP A 107 0.01 8.72 -8.86
N VAL A 108 -0.38 8.18 -10.02
CA VAL A 108 0.14 8.62 -11.32
C VAL A 108 -0.18 10.10 -11.61
N PRO A 109 -1.41 10.61 -11.34
CA PRO A 109 -1.71 12.04 -11.55
C PRO A 109 -0.85 12.99 -10.71
N ARG A 110 -0.35 12.53 -9.55
CA ARG A 110 0.52 13.32 -8.66
C ARG A 110 1.98 13.37 -9.12
N MET A 111 2.32 12.57 -10.12
CA MET A 111 3.65 12.47 -10.72
C MET A 111 3.65 13.02 -12.15
N GLN A 112 3.03 14.19 -12.36
CA GLN A 112 2.94 14.84 -13.68
C GLN A 112 3.57 16.25 -13.76
N THR A 113 4.02 16.80 -12.64
CA THR A 113 4.54 18.17 -12.52
C THR A 113 6.03 18.33 -12.87
N LYS A 114 6.79 17.23 -12.94
CA LYS A 114 8.23 17.21 -13.22
C LYS A 114 8.53 16.25 -14.39
N PRO A 115 9.62 16.47 -15.15
CA PRO A 115 9.96 15.63 -16.29
C PRO A 115 10.44 14.22 -15.88
N TYR A 116 11.03 14.08 -14.70
CA TYR A 116 11.48 12.81 -14.14
C TYR A 116 11.05 12.66 -12.69
N TYR A 117 11.04 11.41 -12.21
CA TYR A 117 10.75 11.06 -10.84
C TYR A 117 11.75 10.03 -10.34
N PHE A 118 12.38 10.31 -9.20
CA PHE A 118 12.98 9.26 -8.38
C PHE A 118 11.85 8.53 -7.65
N VAL A 119 11.87 7.20 -7.70
CA VAL A 119 10.90 6.33 -7.01
C VAL A 119 11.66 5.27 -6.23
N THR A 120 11.26 5.03 -5.00
CA THR A 120 11.84 3.99 -4.15
C THR A 120 10.75 3.30 -3.32
N PHE A 121 10.90 2.00 -3.11
CA PHE A 121 10.00 1.20 -2.28
C PHE A 121 10.61 1.00 -0.90
N ILE A 122 9.78 1.06 0.13
CA ILE A 122 10.22 0.94 1.51
C ILE A 122 10.23 -0.54 1.88
N PRO A 123 11.36 -1.08 2.39
CA PRO A 123 11.42 -2.46 2.83
C PRO A 123 10.34 -2.77 3.87
N GLN A 124 9.69 -3.93 3.73
CA GLN A 124 8.54 -4.28 4.56
C GLN A 124 8.85 -4.30 6.06
N ASN A 125 10.03 -4.77 6.47
CA ASN A 125 10.45 -4.75 7.88
C ASN A 125 10.55 -3.33 8.44
N ILE A 126 11.00 -2.38 7.63
CA ILE A 126 11.06 -0.96 7.98
C ILE A 126 9.65 -0.38 8.03
N PHE A 127 8.81 -0.65 7.04
CA PHE A 127 7.43 -0.19 7.05
C PHE A 127 6.63 -0.72 8.25
N ASN A 128 6.84 -1.98 8.63
CA ASN A 128 6.23 -2.61 9.80
C ASN A 128 6.61 -1.93 11.12
N SER A 129 7.80 -1.32 11.24
CA SER A 129 8.18 -0.60 12.45
C SER A 129 7.48 0.76 12.56
N TYR A 130 7.13 1.38 11.44
CA TYR A 130 6.38 2.64 11.39
C TYR A 130 4.87 2.45 11.50
N ALA A 131 4.34 1.38 10.92
CA ALA A 131 2.91 1.06 10.93
C ALA A 131 2.69 -0.44 11.05
N PRO A 132 2.77 -1.01 12.26
CA PRO A 132 2.39 -2.40 12.52
C PRO A 132 0.95 -2.66 12.04
N LEU A 133 0.77 -3.78 11.36
CA LEU A 133 -0.53 -4.30 10.91
C LEU A 133 -0.78 -5.63 11.62
N THR A 134 -1.96 -5.78 12.21
CA THR A 134 -2.42 -7.03 12.82
C THR A 134 -3.74 -7.43 12.18
N VAL A 135 -3.84 -8.69 11.75
CA VAL A 135 -5.04 -9.26 11.13
C VAL A 135 -5.39 -10.57 11.84
N THR A 136 -6.68 -10.79 12.09
CA THR A 136 -7.21 -12.01 12.69
C THR A 136 -8.44 -12.48 11.91
N PRO A 137 -8.51 -13.74 11.44
CA PRO A 137 -7.49 -14.79 11.56
C PRO A 137 -6.18 -14.42 10.86
N VAL A 138 -5.07 -15.07 11.25
CA VAL A 138 -3.75 -14.77 10.67
C VAL A 138 -3.77 -15.12 9.18
N PRO A 139 -3.43 -14.18 8.28
CA PRO A 139 -3.36 -14.44 6.85
C PRO A 139 -2.19 -15.37 6.53
N ASP A 140 -2.39 -16.23 5.53
CA ASP A 140 -1.34 -17.06 4.94
C ASP A 140 -0.33 -16.19 4.15
N THR A 141 -0.82 -15.11 3.53
CA THR A 141 -0.01 -14.19 2.74
C THR A 141 -0.28 -12.74 3.13
N ILE A 142 0.77 -11.97 3.39
CA ILE A 142 0.68 -10.51 3.59
C ILE A 142 1.62 -9.82 2.60
N ILE A 143 1.06 -8.97 1.75
CA ILE A 143 1.77 -8.16 0.76
C ILE A 143 1.62 -6.70 1.15
N ARG A 144 2.71 -6.00 1.51
CA ARG A 144 2.67 -4.57 1.86
C ARG A 144 3.62 -3.79 0.97
N VAL A 145 3.07 -2.89 0.16
CA VAL A 145 3.84 -2.04 -0.75
C VAL A 145 3.69 -0.58 -0.34
N PHE A 146 4.76 -0.02 0.21
CA PHE A 146 4.81 1.41 0.48
C PHE A 146 5.94 2.03 -0.33
N PHE A 147 5.68 3.16 -0.99
CA PHE A 147 6.69 3.83 -1.80
C PHE A 147 6.85 5.31 -1.43
N ASP A 148 7.99 5.86 -1.79
CA ASP A 148 8.29 7.28 -1.75
C ASP A 148 8.75 7.73 -3.14
N TYR A 149 8.54 9.01 -3.45
CA TYR A 149 8.95 9.59 -4.71
C TYR A 149 9.40 11.04 -4.57
N LYS A 150 10.24 11.47 -5.52
CA LYS A 150 10.70 12.86 -5.62
C LYS A 150 10.74 13.28 -7.08
N GLY A 151 10.10 14.40 -7.41
CA GLY A 151 10.21 14.98 -8.75
C GLY A 151 11.60 15.55 -9.02
N LEU A 152 12.07 15.41 -10.26
CA LEU A 152 13.40 15.80 -10.72
C LEU A 152 13.29 16.58 -12.03
N ASP A 153 14.11 17.62 -12.20
CA ASP A 153 14.16 18.42 -13.43
C ASP A 153 14.99 17.75 -14.55
N LYS A 154 15.86 16.81 -14.18
CA LYS A 154 16.71 16.02 -15.09
C LYS A 154 16.93 14.62 -14.50
N PRO A 155 17.27 13.61 -15.32
CA PRO A 155 17.56 12.29 -14.77
C PRO A 155 18.86 12.36 -13.95
N VAL A 156 18.94 11.51 -12.93
CA VAL A 156 20.12 11.37 -12.07
C VAL A 156 20.52 9.91 -11.99
N ILE A 157 21.80 9.64 -11.72
CA ILE A 157 22.29 8.28 -11.51
C ILE A 157 22.00 7.89 -10.07
N VAL A 158 21.37 6.73 -9.89
CA VAL A 158 21.08 6.15 -8.57
C VAL A 158 21.47 4.67 -8.58
N SER A 159 21.77 4.13 -7.40
CA SER A 159 21.83 2.67 -7.24
C SER A 159 20.45 2.10 -7.49
N ILE A 160 20.36 1.10 -8.36
CA ILE A 160 19.09 0.43 -8.65
C ILE A 160 18.67 -0.36 -7.41
N GLN A 161 17.44 -0.14 -6.95
CA GLN A 161 16.88 -0.92 -5.87
C GLN A 161 16.59 -2.36 -6.33
N VAL A 162 17.05 -3.33 -5.54
CA VAL A 162 16.72 -4.75 -5.77
C VAL A 162 15.41 -5.06 -5.06
N LEU A 163 14.36 -5.30 -5.82
CA LEU A 163 13.07 -5.72 -5.28
C LEU A 163 13.08 -7.23 -4.94
N PRO A 164 12.32 -7.65 -3.92
CA PRO A 164 12.21 -9.06 -3.57
C PRO A 164 11.57 -9.88 -4.71
N ALA A 165 11.68 -11.20 -4.59
CA ALA A 165 10.93 -12.11 -5.45
C ALA A 165 9.42 -11.91 -5.25
N THR A 166 8.64 -12.16 -6.31
CA THR A 166 7.20 -12.02 -6.25
C THR A 166 6.59 -13.00 -5.24
N PRO A 167 5.84 -12.51 -4.25
CA PRO A 167 5.22 -13.38 -3.26
C PRO A 167 4.12 -14.22 -3.90
N SER A 168 3.98 -15.48 -3.47
CA SER A 168 2.85 -16.32 -3.84
C SER A 168 1.61 -15.90 -3.07
N ARG A 169 0.45 -15.81 -3.75
CA ARG A 169 -0.85 -15.56 -3.12
C ARG A 169 -1.53 -16.87 -2.78
N THR A 170 -1.19 -17.44 -1.63
CA THR A 170 -1.79 -18.68 -1.14
C THR A 170 -2.72 -18.40 0.03
N GLY A 171 -3.85 -19.10 0.11
CA GLY A 171 -4.77 -19.02 1.24
C GLY A 171 -5.36 -17.63 1.45
N PHE A 172 -5.62 -17.27 2.71
CA PHE A 172 -6.08 -15.93 3.07
C PHE A 172 -4.96 -14.91 2.78
N THR A 173 -5.18 -14.05 1.79
CA THR A 173 -4.23 -13.01 1.38
C THR A 173 -4.70 -11.63 1.82
N VAL A 174 -3.80 -10.88 2.44
CA VAL A 174 -3.99 -9.46 2.75
C VAL A 174 -3.01 -8.63 1.94
N VAL A 175 -3.52 -7.59 1.28
CA VAL A 175 -2.71 -6.67 0.49
C VAL A 175 -2.89 -5.28 1.04
N GLU A 176 -1.79 -4.58 1.32
CA GLU A 176 -1.81 -3.16 1.62
C GLU A 176 -0.88 -2.43 0.66
N TRP A 177 -1.34 -1.32 0.09
CA TRP A 177 -0.46 -0.39 -0.59
C TRP A 177 -0.69 1.04 -0.14
N GLY A 178 0.37 1.85 -0.20
CA GLY A 178 0.31 3.28 0.12
C GLY A 178 1.59 3.99 -0.29
N GLY A 179 1.69 5.27 0.05
CA GLY A 179 2.91 6.02 -0.23
C GLY A 179 3.06 7.29 0.59
N ARG A 180 4.19 7.97 0.40
CA ARG A 180 4.43 9.25 1.04
C ARG A 180 3.73 10.38 0.28
N ILE A 181 2.82 11.08 0.97
CA ILE A 181 2.29 12.36 0.52
C ILE A 181 3.12 13.47 1.16
N TYR A 182 3.65 14.37 0.34
CA TYR A 182 4.22 15.63 0.78
C TYR A 182 3.10 16.66 0.81
N ARG A 183 2.81 17.21 2.00
CA ARG A 183 1.87 18.31 2.21
C ARG A 183 2.64 19.61 2.38
#